data_AF-A0A259S2R6-F1
#
_entry.id   AF-A0A259S2R6-F1
#
_cell.length_a   1.000
_cell.length_b   1.000
_cell.length_c   1.000
_cell.angle_alpha   90.00
_cell.angle_beta   90.00
_cell.angle_gamma   90.00
#
_symmetry.space_group_name_H-M   'P 1'
#
loop_
_entity.id
_entity.type
_entity.pdbx_description
1 polymer ?
#
loop_
_entity_poly.entity_id
_entity_poly.type
_entity_poly.pdbx_seq_one_letter_code
_entity_poly.pdbx_strand_id
1 'polypeptide(L)'
;MLSRIAEALFWIGRYVERADGTARILDVHLQLLLEDPWADEESVCRGVLSVMGVPDAAGRNPRRGDALRVLATDRGRAISVAHSLSSARENARRAREVISQDLWEVLN
;
A
#
# COMPACT_ATOMS: atom_id res chain seq x y z
N MET A 1 19.74 11.41 19.82
CA MET A 1 19.37 11.83 18.45
C MET A 1 19.62 10.74 17.40
N LEU A 2 20.81 10.11 17.35
CA LEU A 2 21.13 9.06 16.35
C LEU A 2 20.12 7.90 16.27
N SER A 3 19.62 7.41 17.41
CA SER A 3 18.63 6.32 17.45
C SER A 3 17.31 6.66 16.73
N ARG A 4 16.83 7.90 16.83
CA ARG A 4 15.58 8.33 16.14
C ARG A 4 15.77 8.47 14.64
N ILE A 5 16.96 8.86 14.19
CA ILE A 5 17.28 8.96 12.76
C ILE A 5 17.37 7.56 12.15
N ALA A 6 18.08 6.64 12.81
CA ALA A 6 18.17 5.26 12.36
C ALA A 6 16.79 4.58 12.28
N GLU A 7 15.95 4.81 13.30
CA GLU A 7 14.56 4.35 13.31
C GLU A 7 13.75 4.93 12.12
N ALA A 8 13.85 6.23 11.86
CA ALA A 8 13.16 6.86 10.73
C ALA A 8 13.59 6.26 9.39
N LEU A 9 14.90 6.07 9.17
CA LEU A 9 15.43 5.46 7.94
C LEU A 9 14.94 4.02 7.75
N PHE A 10 14.96 3.21 8.81
CA PHE A 10 14.40 1.87 8.80
C PHE A 10 12.93 1.87 8.37
N TRP A 11 12.12 2.74 8.98
CA TRP A 11 10.70 2.81 8.69
C TRP A 11 10.39 3.35 7.30
N ILE A 12 11.17 4.32 6.77
CA ILE A 12 11.04 4.76 5.37
C ILE A 12 11.13 3.55 4.44
N GLY A 13 12.20 2.77 4.54
CA GLY A 13 12.39 1.58 3.70
C GLY A 13 11.26 0.58 3.84
N ARG A 14 10.86 0.26 5.08
CA ARG A 14 9.76 -0.69 5.35
C ARG A 14 8.41 -0.23 4.83
N TYR A 15 8.12 1.06 4.83
CA TYR A 15 6.88 1.59 4.28
C TYR A 15 6.90 1.64 2.75
N VAL A 16 8.02 2.02 2.13
CA VAL A 16 8.17 1.99 0.68
C VAL A 16 8.03 0.57 0.13
N GLU A 17 8.71 -0.41 0.75
CA GLU A 17 8.62 -1.82 0.37
C GLU A 17 7.20 -2.37 0.49
N ARG A 18 6.47 -1.99 1.56
CA ARG A 18 5.06 -2.38 1.73
C ARG A 18 4.14 -1.73 0.70
N ALA A 19 4.37 -0.47 0.35
CA ALA A 19 3.62 0.21 -0.69
C ALA A 19 3.82 -0.50 -2.04
N ASP A 20 5.06 -0.82 -2.42
CA ASP A 20 5.37 -1.56 -3.66
C ASP A 20 4.73 -2.95 -3.65
N GLY A 21 4.92 -3.73 -2.58
CA GLY A 21 4.36 -5.07 -2.48
C GLY A 21 2.83 -5.09 -2.57
N THR A 22 2.17 -4.16 -1.90
CA THR A 22 0.70 -4.02 -1.96
C THR A 22 0.24 -3.63 -3.35
N ALA A 23 0.91 -2.66 -3.99
CA ALA A 23 0.58 -2.22 -5.34
C ALA A 23 0.71 -3.37 -6.35
N ARG A 24 1.79 -4.15 -6.28
CA ARG A 24 2.03 -5.29 -7.18
C ARG A 24 1.01 -6.41 -6.99
N ILE A 25 0.67 -6.75 -5.75
CA ILE A 25 -0.35 -7.78 -5.48
C ILE A 25 -1.71 -7.33 -6.02
N LEU A 26 -2.07 -6.07 -5.78
CA LEU A 26 -3.31 -5.50 -6.29
C LEU A 26 -3.33 -5.47 -7.81
N ASP A 27 -2.26 -5.00 -8.45
CA ASP A 27 -2.12 -4.91 -9.91
C ASP A 27 -2.36 -6.25 -10.60
N VAL A 28 -1.71 -7.33 -10.11
CA VAL A 28 -1.92 -8.69 -10.64
C VAL A 28 -3.39 -9.11 -10.57
N HIS A 29 -4.09 -8.84 -9.47
CA HIS A 29 -5.50 -9.22 -9.35
C HIS A 29 -6.43 -8.34 -10.20
N LEU A 30 -6.09 -7.07 -10.39
CA LEU A 30 -6.83 -6.20 -11.30
C LEU A 30 -6.63 -6.60 -12.77
N GLN A 31 -5.43 -7.06 -13.12
CA GLN A 31 -5.10 -7.56 -14.44
C GLN A 31 -5.92 -8.82 -14.77
N LEU A 32 -6.09 -9.75 -13.82
CA LEU A 32 -6.95 -10.94 -14.01
C LEU A 32 -8.37 -10.58 -14.44
N LEU A 33 -8.96 -9.52 -13.85
CA LEU A 33 -10.30 -9.04 -14.21
C LEU A 33 -10.35 -8.37 -15.59
N LEU A 34 -9.23 -7.87 -16.09
CA LEU A 34 -9.14 -7.26 -17.42
C LEU A 34 -8.93 -8.31 -18.51
N GLU A 35 -8.19 -9.38 -18.21
CA GLU A 35 -7.83 -10.43 -19.16
C GLU A 35 -8.93 -11.47 -19.37
N ASP A 36 -9.74 -11.75 -18.34
CA ASP A 36 -10.85 -12.71 -18.42
C ASP A 36 -12.22 -12.01 -18.18
N PRO A 37 -12.99 -11.76 -19.26
CA PRO A 37 -14.34 -11.18 -19.17
C PRO A 37 -15.36 -12.04 -18.41
N TRP A 38 -15.07 -13.33 -18.19
CA TRP A 38 -15.92 -14.26 -17.45
C TRP A 38 -15.46 -14.50 -16.01
N ALA A 39 -14.39 -13.84 -15.58
CA ALA A 39 -13.92 -13.93 -14.20
C ALA A 39 -15.01 -13.45 -13.23
N ASP A 40 -15.24 -14.22 -12.17
CA ASP A 40 -16.10 -13.77 -11.08
C ASP A 40 -15.38 -12.68 -10.27
N GLU A 41 -15.78 -11.44 -10.53
CA GLU A 41 -15.21 -10.26 -9.88
C GLU A 41 -15.23 -10.37 -8.36
N GLU A 42 -16.30 -10.92 -7.78
CA GLU A 42 -16.43 -11.04 -6.33
C GLU A 42 -15.37 -11.98 -5.77
N SER A 43 -15.20 -13.17 -6.35
CA SER A 43 -14.18 -14.15 -5.95
C SER A 43 -12.77 -13.58 -6.08
N VAL A 44 -12.45 -12.89 -7.18
CA VAL A 44 -11.12 -12.29 -7.38
C VAL A 44 -10.86 -11.19 -6.36
N CYS A 45 -11.82 -10.29 -6.14
CA CYS A 45 -11.67 -9.20 -5.17
C CYS A 45 -11.61 -9.73 -3.72
N ARG A 46 -12.40 -10.75 -3.39
CA ARG A 46 -12.31 -11.41 -2.08
C ARG A 46 -10.98 -12.14 -1.92
N GLY A 47 -10.47 -12.75 -2.99
CA GLY A 47 -9.18 -13.43 -3.03
C GLY A 47 -8.03 -12.49 -2.64
N VAL A 48 -7.92 -11.34 -3.32
CA VAL A 48 -6.86 -10.37 -3.00
C VAL A 48 -6.97 -9.84 -1.57
N LEU A 49 -8.19 -9.53 -1.12
CA LEU A 49 -8.43 -9.06 0.25
C LEU A 49 -8.07 -10.14 1.30
N SER A 50 -8.33 -11.41 1.00
CA SER A 50 -7.97 -12.53 1.86
C SER A 50 -6.44 -12.73 1.93
N VAL A 51 -5.74 -12.66 0.80
CA VAL A 51 -4.28 -12.70 0.73
C VAL A 51 -3.66 -11.58 1.56
N MET A 52 -4.27 -10.39 1.53
CA MET A 52 -3.86 -9.24 2.32
C MET A 52 -4.31 -9.28 3.79
N GLY A 53 -4.96 -10.37 4.23
CA GLY A 53 -5.40 -10.58 5.62
C GLY A 53 -6.61 -9.76 6.05
N VAL A 54 -7.41 -9.25 5.10
CA VAL A 54 -8.58 -8.40 5.35
C VAL A 54 -9.82 -8.80 4.54
N PRO A 55 -10.25 -10.09 4.59
CA PRO A 55 -11.30 -10.62 3.73
C PRO A 55 -12.63 -9.85 3.81
N ASP A 56 -12.93 -9.25 4.97
CA ASP A 56 -14.21 -8.57 5.24
C ASP A 56 -14.15 -7.05 5.10
N ALA A 57 -12.99 -6.47 4.74
CA ALA A 57 -12.81 -5.01 4.74
C ALA A 57 -13.64 -4.26 3.68
N ALA A 58 -14.14 -4.98 2.68
CA ALA A 58 -14.98 -4.46 1.60
C ALA A 58 -16.46 -4.86 1.73
N GLY A 59 -16.86 -5.48 2.86
CA GLY A 59 -18.23 -5.94 3.08
C GLY A 59 -18.54 -7.26 2.36
N ARG A 60 -19.84 -7.54 2.20
CA ARG A 60 -20.30 -8.86 1.77
C ARG A 60 -19.99 -9.20 0.32
N ASN A 61 -20.05 -8.27 -0.63
CA ASN A 61 -19.84 -8.54 -2.05
C ASN A 61 -18.78 -7.57 -2.60
N PRO A 62 -17.48 -7.82 -2.35
CA PRO A 62 -16.41 -6.92 -2.74
C PRO A 62 -16.35 -6.76 -4.26
N ARG A 63 -16.26 -5.52 -4.72
CA ARG A 63 -16.02 -5.18 -6.13
C ARG A 63 -14.63 -4.59 -6.30
N ARG A 64 -14.20 -4.43 -7.56
CA ARG A 64 -12.90 -3.84 -7.92
C ARG A 64 -12.67 -2.49 -7.24
N GLY A 65 -13.70 -1.65 -7.23
CA GLY A 65 -13.66 -0.33 -6.58
C GLY A 65 -13.41 -0.41 -5.08
N ASP A 66 -13.95 -1.42 -4.40
CA ASP A 66 -13.73 -1.62 -2.98
C ASP A 66 -12.32 -2.13 -2.68
N ALA A 67 -11.79 -3.07 -3.48
CA ALA A 67 -10.42 -3.53 -3.35
C ALA A 67 -9.42 -2.36 -3.54
N LEU A 68 -9.64 -1.53 -4.57
CA LEU A 68 -8.87 -0.29 -4.79
C LEU A 68 -8.98 0.69 -3.62
N ARG A 69 -10.19 0.86 -3.06
CA ARG A 69 -10.39 1.72 -1.89
C ARG A 69 -9.58 1.21 -0.69
N VAL A 70 -9.74 -0.06 -0.34
CA VAL A 70 -9.13 -0.68 0.84
C VAL A 70 -7.60 -0.77 0.73
N LEU A 71 -7.08 -1.18 -0.43
CA LEU A 71 -5.66 -1.51 -0.60
C LEU A 71 -4.84 -0.37 -1.22
N ALA A 72 -5.43 0.52 -2.00
CA ALA A 72 -4.68 1.62 -2.63
C ALA A 72 -4.86 2.96 -1.91
N THR A 73 -6.10 3.39 -1.63
CA THR A 73 -6.38 4.80 -1.31
C THR A 73 -6.73 5.10 0.15
N ASP A 74 -7.16 4.11 0.93
CA ASP A 74 -7.57 4.29 2.33
C ASP A 74 -6.38 4.57 3.26
N ARG A 75 -6.12 5.86 3.54
CA ARG A 75 -5.05 6.30 4.46
C ARG A 75 -5.23 5.84 5.91
N GLY A 76 -6.43 5.40 6.30
CA GLY A 76 -6.71 4.88 7.63
C GLY A 76 -6.28 3.43 7.83
N ARG A 77 -5.94 2.71 6.74
CA ARG A 77 -5.57 1.29 6.79
C ARG A 77 -4.08 1.09 6.59
N ALA A 78 -3.42 0.50 7.57
CA ALA A 78 -1.97 0.26 7.55
C ALA A 78 -1.48 -0.58 6.35
N ILE A 79 -2.36 -1.42 5.81
CA ILE A 79 -2.08 -2.26 4.64
C ILE A 79 -2.15 -1.51 3.31
N SER A 80 -2.67 -0.28 3.28
CA SER A 80 -2.87 0.42 2.03
C SER A 80 -1.58 1.08 1.53
N VAL A 81 -1.50 1.25 0.21
CA VAL A 81 -0.44 2.02 -0.46
C VAL A 81 -0.42 3.45 0.08
N ALA A 82 -1.58 4.12 0.13
CA ALA A 82 -1.67 5.51 0.58
C ALA A 82 -1.22 5.71 2.04
N HIS A 83 -1.57 4.80 2.95
CA HIS A 83 -1.10 4.86 4.33
C HIS A 83 0.41 4.65 4.42
N SER A 84 0.93 3.65 3.70
CA SER A 84 2.35 3.33 3.70
C SER A 84 3.17 4.51 3.16
N LEU A 85 2.79 5.10 2.03
CA LEU A 85 3.47 6.28 1.48
C LEU A 85 3.34 7.50 2.40
N SER A 86 2.18 7.72 3.02
CA SER A 86 2.00 8.82 3.99
C SER A 86 2.93 8.66 5.19
N SER A 87 3.10 7.42 5.68
CA SER A 87 3.99 7.09 6.78
C SER A 87 5.47 7.21 6.39
N ALA A 88 5.84 6.80 5.18
CA ALA A 88 7.18 7.02 4.65
C ALA A 88 7.52 8.51 4.58
N ARG A 89 6.61 9.34 4.06
CA ARG A 89 6.74 10.81 4.00
C ARG A 89 6.95 11.43 5.36
N GLU A 90 6.19 11.00 6.36
CA GLU A 90 6.32 11.53 7.71
C GLU A 90 7.66 11.16 8.35
N ASN A 91 8.16 9.95 8.11
CA ASN A 91 9.51 9.58 8.55
C ASN A 91 10.60 10.34 7.78
N ALA A 92 10.42 10.58 6.48
CA ALA A 92 11.33 11.39 5.68
C ALA A 92 11.43 12.84 6.19
N ARG A 93 10.32 13.46 6.63
CA ARG A 93 10.34 14.78 7.27
C ARG A 93 11.19 14.81 8.53
N ARG A 94 11.09 13.77 9.36
CA ARG A 94 11.86 13.65 10.62
C ARG A 94 13.34 13.41 10.36
N ALA A 95 13.68 12.80 9.23
CA ALA A 95 15.05 12.51 8.82
C ALA A 95 15.59 13.48 7.76
N ARG A 96 14.94 14.64 7.55
CA ARG A 96 15.22 15.54 6.41
C ARG A 96 16.70 15.95 6.31
N GLU A 97 17.35 16.14 7.46
CA GLU A 97 18.75 16.57 7.56
C GLU A 97 19.75 15.51 7.11
N VAL A 98 19.35 14.23 7.02
CA VAL A 98 20.26 13.12 6.70
C VAL A 98 19.94 12.39 5.40
N ILE A 99 18.72 12.51 4.87
CA ILE A 99 18.37 11.91 3.58
C ILE A 99 18.84 12.79 2.41
N SER A 100 19.15 12.15 1.28
CA SER A 100 19.52 12.86 0.06
C SER A 100 18.35 13.71 -0.46
N GLN A 101 18.67 14.72 -1.27
CA GLN A 101 17.67 15.53 -1.95
C GLN A 101 16.80 14.66 -2.87
N ASP A 102 17.40 13.75 -3.64
CA ASP A 102 16.67 12.84 -4.54
C ASP A 102 15.65 11.98 -3.78
N LEU A 103 16.04 11.42 -2.64
CA LEU A 103 15.12 10.59 -1.83
C LEU A 103 13.98 11.44 -1.26
N TRP A 104 14.26 12.69 -0.88
CA TRP A 104 13.25 13.61 -0.42
C TRP A 104 12.23 13.94 -1.51
N GLU A 105 12.68 14.26 -2.72
CA GLU A 105 11.82 14.60 -3.86
C GLU A 105 10.97 13.41 -4.32
N VAL A 106 11.50 12.18 -4.27
CA VAL A 106 10.73 10.98 -4.61
C VAL A 106 9.61 10.72 -3.59
N LEU A 107 9.86 10.99 -2.31
CA LEU A 107 8.86 10.73 -1.27
C LEU A 107 7.86 11.88 -1.12
N ASN A 108 8.28 13.14 -1.27
CA ASN A 108 7.51 14.33 -0.91
C ASN A 108 6.99 15.13 -2.10
#